data_AF-A0A4R7T8W6-F1
#
_entry.id   AF-A0A4R7T8W6-F1
#
_cell.length_a   1.000
_cell.length_b   1.000
_cell.length_c   1.000
_cell.angle_alpha   90.00
_cell.angle_beta   90.00
_cell.angle_gamma   90.00
#
_symmetry.space_group_name_H-M   'P 1'
#
loop_
_entity.id
_entity.type
_entity.pdbx_description
1 polymer ?
#
loop_
_entity_poly.entity_id
_entity_poly.type
_entity_poly.pdbx_seq_one_letter_code
_entity_poly.pdbx_strand_id
1 'polypeptide(L)'
;MPVEGPQLPVGTQVVLRVARPDSDGGTAQRGATGRVSGVTPDGRYLVHLVDGRDATAGRDQLSLRTAYQDEAVAVDQVDGDELVRKYTVYAAVVGSRAFGLATDSSDTDTRGVYVAPTEVFWSLAKPPMHVDGPDPEWFSWEVERFCELALKANPNLLEVLHSPLVVRQTPLGEELVELRQAFLSQLAYQTYSGYVLSQFKKLEADFRRDGAPKWKHVMHLIRLLLAARTLLAEGKLVVDVGQHRERLLAIKRGESGWPDVERWRLSLHEELDRALARTVLPATPDVGRVDAWLRSVRKRSIGDA
;
A
#
# COMPACT_ATOMS: atom_id res chain seq x y z
N MET A 1 27.83 -30.95 -8.45
CA MET A 1 26.66 -30.77 -7.57
C MET A 1 25.86 -29.61 -8.12
N PRO A 2 24.54 -29.73 -8.28
CA PRO A 2 23.74 -28.68 -8.92
C PRO A 2 23.70 -27.43 -8.02
N VAL A 3 23.77 -26.26 -8.64
CA VAL A 3 23.76 -24.95 -7.98
C VAL A 3 22.43 -24.79 -7.23
N GLU A 4 22.47 -24.67 -5.89
CA GLU A 4 21.32 -24.28 -5.09
C GLU A 4 20.99 -22.80 -5.32
N GLY A 5 19.77 -22.53 -5.79
CA GLY A 5 19.23 -21.19 -6.02
C GLY A 5 18.65 -20.99 -7.43
N PRO A 6 17.82 -19.94 -7.64
CA PRO A 6 17.24 -19.65 -8.94
C PRO A 6 18.34 -19.37 -9.99
N GLN A 7 18.34 -20.15 -11.07
CA GLN A 7 19.29 -19.98 -12.17
C GLN A 7 18.99 -18.73 -12.98
N LEU A 8 20.03 -18.05 -13.46
CA LEU A 8 19.86 -16.91 -14.37
C LEU A 8 19.51 -17.43 -15.77
N PRO A 9 18.36 -17.05 -16.35
CA PRO A 9 18.01 -17.46 -17.72
C PRO A 9 19.02 -16.99 -18.76
N VAL A 10 19.16 -17.73 -19.86
CA VAL A 10 19.89 -17.26 -21.05
C VAL A 10 19.28 -15.93 -21.53
N GLY A 11 20.14 -14.98 -21.89
CA GLY A 11 19.77 -13.61 -22.26
C GLY A 11 19.76 -12.61 -21.11
N THR A 12 19.86 -13.07 -19.86
CA THR A 12 19.89 -12.19 -18.68
C THR A 12 21.10 -11.25 -18.70
N GLN A 13 20.87 -9.94 -18.56
CA GLN A 13 21.94 -8.95 -18.48
C GLN A 13 22.61 -8.97 -17.11
N VAL A 14 23.92 -9.17 -17.11
CA VAL A 14 24.72 -9.35 -15.90
C VAL A 14 25.96 -8.46 -15.89
N VAL A 15 26.50 -8.24 -14.70
CA VAL A 15 27.78 -7.57 -14.44
C VAL A 15 28.70 -8.50 -13.67
N LEU A 16 29.97 -8.57 -14.09
CA LEU A 16 31.02 -9.28 -13.36
C LEU A 16 31.34 -8.56 -12.04
N ARG A 17 31.14 -9.21 -10.89
CA ARG A 17 31.54 -8.68 -9.58
C ARG A 17 33.05 -8.75 -9.33
N VAL A 18 33.75 -9.62 -10.05
CA VAL A 18 35.20 -9.87 -9.94
C VAL A 18 35.80 -9.98 -11.34
N ALA A 19 37.10 -9.74 -11.46
CA ALA A 19 37.79 -9.96 -12.73
C ALA A 19 37.82 -11.46 -13.08
N ARG A 20 37.66 -11.80 -14.36
CA ARG A 20 37.62 -13.18 -14.87
C ARG A 20 38.50 -13.35 -16.11
N PRO A 21 39.13 -14.52 -16.32
CA PRO A 21 39.75 -14.85 -17.60
C PRO A 21 38.71 -14.76 -18.72
N ASP A 22 39.08 -14.16 -19.84
CA ASP A 22 38.28 -14.15 -21.06
C ASP A 22 38.73 -15.23 -22.06
N SER A 23 37.94 -15.43 -23.11
CA SER A 23 38.17 -16.40 -24.18
C SER A 23 39.46 -16.17 -24.97
N ASP A 24 40.00 -14.95 -24.94
CA ASP A 24 41.10 -14.51 -25.81
C ASP A 24 42.45 -14.53 -25.07
N GLY A 25 42.48 -15.12 -23.86
CA GLY A 25 43.67 -15.18 -23.00
C GLY A 25 43.91 -13.90 -22.18
N GLY A 26 42.97 -12.96 -22.21
CA GLY A 26 42.97 -11.73 -21.43
C GLY A 26 42.17 -11.83 -20.13
N THR A 27 41.84 -10.67 -19.55
CA THR A 27 41.03 -10.57 -18.32
C THR A 27 39.88 -9.60 -18.53
N ALA A 28 38.66 -10.10 -18.40
CA ALA A 28 37.45 -9.30 -18.26
C ALA A 28 37.41 -8.68 -16.85
N GLN A 29 37.35 -7.34 -16.78
CA GLN A 29 37.46 -6.61 -15.52
C GLN A 29 36.18 -6.66 -14.68
N ARG A 30 36.30 -6.43 -13.37
CA ARG A 30 35.15 -6.16 -12.50
C ARG A 30 34.36 -4.98 -13.06
N GLY A 31 33.03 -5.10 -13.12
CA GLY A 31 32.14 -4.13 -13.73
C GLY A 31 31.83 -4.36 -15.20
N ALA A 32 32.53 -5.29 -15.88
CA ALA A 32 32.22 -5.63 -17.26
C ALA A 32 30.80 -6.22 -17.39
N THR A 33 30.03 -5.69 -18.34
CA THR A 33 28.66 -6.10 -18.63
C THR A 33 28.59 -7.14 -19.75
N GLY A 34 27.66 -8.07 -19.63
CA GLY A 34 27.36 -9.07 -20.65
C GLY A 34 25.98 -9.67 -20.52
N ARG A 35 25.71 -10.71 -21.31
CA ARG A 35 24.50 -11.54 -21.23
C ARG A 35 24.86 -12.99 -20.97
N VAL A 36 24.09 -13.66 -20.13
CA VAL A 36 24.21 -15.11 -19.94
C VAL A 36 23.92 -15.80 -21.28
N SER A 37 24.88 -16.57 -21.80
CA SER A 37 24.73 -17.35 -23.03
C SER A 37 24.48 -18.84 -22.77
N GLY A 38 24.80 -19.33 -21.56
CA GLY A 38 24.54 -20.71 -21.15
C GLY A 38 25.08 -21.02 -19.76
N VAL A 39 24.96 -22.28 -19.35
CA VAL A 39 25.50 -22.81 -18.09
C VAL A 39 26.35 -24.03 -18.42
N THR A 40 27.57 -24.08 -17.89
CA THR A 40 28.51 -25.19 -18.07
C THR A 40 28.09 -26.40 -17.22
N PRO A 41 28.56 -27.63 -17.53
CA PRO A 41 28.22 -28.84 -16.78
C PRO A 41 28.57 -28.79 -15.28
N ASP A 42 29.57 -27.99 -14.91
CA ASP A 42 29.98 -27.74 -13.52
C ASP A 42 29.22 -26.59 -12.84
N GLY A 43 28.19 -26.03 -13.49
CA GLY A 43 27.25 -25.07 -12.91
C GLY A 43 27.69 -23.61 -12.99
N ARG A 44 28.71 -23.27 -13.78
CA ARG A 44 29.13 -21.88 -14.01
C ARG A 44 28.37 -21.27 -15.19
N TYR A 45 28.22 -19.96 -15.20
CA TYR A 45 27.57 -19.23 -16.27
C TYR A 45 28.59 -18.85 -17.35
N LEU A 46 28.24 -19.09 -18.60
CA LEU A 46 28.88 -18.49 -19.77
C LEU A 46 28.26 -17.12 -19.98
N VAL A 47 29.10 -16.10 -20.10
CA VAL A 47 28.69 -14.71 -20.25
C VAL A 47 29.34 -14.13 -21.50
N HIS A 48 28.50 -13.73 -22.46
CA HIS A 48 28.93 -12.99 -23.63
C HIS A 48 28.99 -11.50 -23.29
N LEU A 49 30.19 -10.94 -23.23
CA LEU A 49 30.45 -9.56 -22.86
C LEU A 49 30.11 -8.62 -24.02
N VAL A 50 29.79 -7.36 -23.69
CA VAL A 50 29.42 -6.34 -24.68
C VAL A 50 30.56 -6.02 -25.66
N ASP A 51 31.81 -6.25 -25.25
CA ASP A 51 33.00 -6.08 -26.11
C ASP A 51 33.28 -7.29 -27.02
N GLY A 52 32.38 -8.27 -27.06
CA GLY A 52 32.43 -9.44 -27.94
C GLY A 52 33.18 -10.63 -27.38
N ARG A 53 33.81 -10.51 -26.21
CA ARG A 53 34.54 -11.60 -25.54
C ARG A 53 33.62 -12.47 -24.70
N ASP A 54 34.02 -13.71 -24.46
CA ASP A 54 33.31 -14.60 -23.54
C ASP A 54 34.06 -14.75 -22.21
N ALA A 55 33.32 -14.84 -21.11
CA ALA A 55 33.86 -15.13 -19.79
C ALA A 55 33.02 -16.18 -19.07
N THR A 56 33.65 -16.95 -18.17
CA THR A 56 32.93 -17.91 -17.32
C THR A 56 32.96 -17.46 -15.86
N ALA A 57 31.79 -17.37 -15.22
CA ALA A 57 31.65 -16.88 -13.85
C ALA A 57 30.69 -17.75 -13.00
N GLY A 58 30.94 -17.82 -11.70
CA GLY A 58 30.00 -18.39 -10.72
C GLY A 58 28.76 -17.51 -10.52
N ARG A 59 27.71 -18.05 -9.89
CA ARG A 59 26.48 -17.28 -9.58
C ARG A 59 26.76 -16.09 -8.65
N ASP A 60 27.63 -16.30 -7.67
CA ASP A 60 28.12 -15.35 -6.67
C ASP A 60 29.01 -14.25 -7.29
N GLN A 61 29.59 -14.52 -8.46
CA GLN A 61 30.45 -13.61 -9.21
C GLN A 61 29.67 -12.74 -10.21
N LEU A 62 28.34 -12.91 -10.28
CA LEU A 62 27.45 -12.19 -11.19
C LEU A 62 26.38 -11.42 -10.42
N SER A 63 26.07 -10.23 -10.92
CA SER A 63 24.90 -9.44 -10.53
C SER A 63 24.03 -9.19 -11.73
N LEU A 64 22.72 -9.04 -11.55
CA LEU A 64 21.91 -8.39 -12.58
C LEU A 64 22.44 -6.98 -12.79
N ARG A 65 22.51 -6.52 -14.05
CA ARG A 65 23.07 -5.20 -14.38
C ARG A 65 22.39 -4.06 -13.62
N THR A 66 21.06 -4.11 -13.52
CA THR A 66 20.25 -3.14 -12.78
C THR A 66 20.61 -3.15 -11.29
N ALA A 67 20.65 -4.33 -10.68
CA ALA A 67 21.01 -4.50 -9.26
C ALA A 67 22.44 -4.06 -8.94
N TYR A 68 23.41 -4.24 -9.85
CA TYR A 68 24.80 -3.82 -9.61
C TYR A 68 24.96 -2.30 -9.54
N GLN A 69 24.24 -1.56 -10.38
CA GLN A 69 24.28 -0.10 -10.34
C GLN A 69 23.61 0.44 -9.08
N ASP A 70 22.49 -0.16 -8.68
CA ASP A 70 21.76 0.22 -7.47
C ASP A 70 22.56 -0.11 -6.19
N GLU A 71 23.18 -1.30 -6.12
CA GLU A 71 24.02 -1.71 -4.99
C GLU A 71 25.30 -0.87 -4.87
N ALA A 72 25.90 -0.43 -5.99
CA ALA A 72 27.14 0.33 -5.97
C ALA A 72 26.99 1.76 -5.42
N VAL A 73 25.75 2.29 -5.41
CA VAL A 73 25.41 3.64 -4.90
C VAL A 73 24.46 3.52 -3.69
N ALA A 74 24.24 2.31 -3.17
CA ALA A 74 23.33 2.08 -2.06
C ALA A 74 23.87 2.75 -0.79
N VAL A 75 23.06 3.65 -0.24
CA VAL A 75 23.19 4.14 1.14
C VAL A 75 22.30 3.25 2.00
N ASP A 76 22.72 2.95 3.23
CA ASP A 76 21.93 2.16 4.18
C ASP A 76 20.51 2.75 4.28
N GLN A 77 19.51 1.88 4.08
CA GLN A 77 18.12 2.28 4.27
C GLN A 77 17.82 2.43 5.74
N VAL A 78 16.99 3.42 6.06
CA VAL A 78 16.49 3.58 7.42
C VAL A 78 15.56 2.42 7.75
N ASP A 79 15.78 1.81 8.91
CA ASP A 79 14.95 0.73 9.42
C ASP A 79 13.51 1.21 9.64
N GLY A 80 12.60 0.73 8.78
CA GLY A 80 11.19 1.08 8.83
C GLY A 80 10.51 0.61 10.12
N ASP A 81 10.89 -0.57 10.64
CA ASP A 81 10.32 -1.11 11.87
C ASP A 81 10.71 -0.24 13.05
N GLU A 82 11.98 0.18 13.11
CA GLU A 82 12.45 1.14 14.12
C GLU A 82 11.68 2.46 14.03
N LEU A 83 11.46 2.98 12.81
CA LEU A 83 10.70 4.21 12.61
C LEU A 83 9.27 4.09 13.15
N VAL A 84 8.57 2.98 12.86
CA VAL A 84 7.22 2.75 13.36
C VAL A 84 7.21 2.63 14.89
N ARG A 85 8.12 1.85 15.49
CA ARG A 85 8.17 1.67 16.96
C ARG A 85 8.36 3.01 17.67
N LYS A 86 9.33 3.82 17.23
CA LYS A 86 9.69 5.07 17.88
C LYS A 86 8.73 6.23 17.55
N TYR A 87 8.38 6.39 16.28
CA TYR A 87 7.77 7.63 15.78
C TYR A 87 6.30 7.51 15.36
N THR A 88 5.60 6.42 15.70
CA THR A 88 4.14 6.36 15.53
C THR A 88 3.47 7.44 16.40
N VAL A 89 2.68 8.30 15.77
CA VAL A 89 1.96 9.40 16.45
C VAL A 89 0.48 9.10 16.64
N TYR A 90 -0.09 8.29 15.75
CA TYR A 90 -1.47 7.84 15.83
C TYR A 90 -1.58 6.42 15.30
N ALA A 91 -2.35 5.57 15.97
CA ALA A 91 -2.70 4.25 15.48
C ALA A 91 -4.08 3.83 15.99
N ALA A 92 -4.83 3.12 15.16
CA ALA A 92 -6.13 2.59 15.52
C ALA A 92 -6.35 1.21 14.88
N VAL A 93 -7.18 0.38 15.54
CA VAL A 93 -7.69 -0.84 14.93
C VAL A 93 -8.70 -0.46 13.86
N VAL A 94 -8.59 -1.06 12.68
CA VAL A 94 -9.55 -0.92 11.57
C VAL A 94 -10.12 -2.29 11.22
N GLY A 95 -10.80 -2.39 10.08
CA GLY A 95 -11.30 -3.67 9.61
C GLY A 95 -12.54 -4.12 10.37
N SER A 96 -12.77 -5.43 10.40
CA SER A 96 -14.02 -6.02 10.87
C SER A 96 -14.41 -5.61 12.30
N ARG A 97 -13.43 -5.40 13.19
CA ARG A 97 -13.65 -4.92 14.55
C ARG A 97 -14.18 -3.48 14.58
N ALA A 98 -13.52 -2.57 13.88
CA ALA A 98 -13.95 -1.17 13.81
C ALA A 98 -15.27 -1.01 13.03
N PHE A 99 -15.52 -1.86 12.05
CA PHE A 99 -16.75 -1.84 11.26
C PHE A 99 -17.97 -2.39 12.00
N GLY A 100 -17.81 -2.93 13.22
CA GLY A 100 -18.91 -3.64 13.88
C GLY A 100 -19.33 -4.87 13.09
N LEU A 101 -18.37 -5.59 12.48
CA LEU A 101 -18.53 -6.81 11.66
C LEU A 101 -17.72 -8.00 12.20
N ALA A 102 -17.04 -7.85 13.34
CA ALA A 102 -16.24 -8.90 13.92
C ALA A 102 -17.08 -10.13 14.34
N THR A 103 -16.43 -11.27 14.21
CA THR A 103 -16.80 -12.62 14.66
C THR A 103 -15.60 -13.22 15.41
N ASP A 104 -15.77 -14.35 16.09
CA ASP A 104 -14.70 -14.97 16.91
C ASP A 104 -13.40 -15.25 16.15
N SER A 105 -13.50 -15.48 14.84
CA SER A 105 -12.37 -15.74 13.94
C SER A 105 -11.76 -14.47 13.30
N SER A 106 -12.07 -13.27 13.80
CA SER A 106 -11.61 -12.02 13.16
C SER A 106 -10.20 -11.65 13.55
N ASP A 107 -9.45 -11.11 12.59
CA ASP A 107 -8.12 -10.49 12.67
C ASP A 107 -8.17 -9.05 13.20
N THR A 108 -7.12 -8.61 13.88
CA THR A 108 -6.99 -7.27 14.47
C THR A 108 -6.06 -6.42 13.61
N ASP A 109 -6.59 -5.96 12.47
CA ASP A 109 -5.88 -5.02 11.60
C ASP A 109 -5.59 -3.71 12.34
N THR A 110 -4.32 -3.46 12.65
CA THR A 110 -3.88 -2.17 13.22
C THR A 110 -3.26 -1.33 12.13
N ARG A 111 -3.68 -0.06 12.08
CA ARG A 111 -3.17 0.91 11.11
C ARG A 111 -2.62 2.13 11.82
N GLY A 112 -1.38 2.48 11.48
CA GLY A 112 -0.61 3.55 12.11
C GLY A 112 -0.24 4.69 11.16
N VAL A 113 0.12 5.81 11.77
CA VAL A 113 0.77 6.95 11.13
C VAL A 113 2.01 7.27 11.93
N TYR A 114 3.18 7.22 11.28
CA TYR A 114 4.44 7.63 11.88
C TYR A 114 4.98 8.88 11.21
N VAL A 115 5.74 9.66 11.98
CA VAL A 115 6.42 10.87 11.49
C VAL A 115 7.91 10.58 11.47
N ALA A 116 8.46 10.29 10.28
CA ALA A 116 9.90 10.13 10.17
C ALA A 116 10.60 11.45 10.56
N PRO A 117 11.71 11.40 11.34
CA PRO A 117 12.50 12.60 11.65
C PRO A 117 12.88 13.33 10.37
N THR A 118 12.79 14.66 10.38
CA THR A 118 12.93 15.46 9.15
C THR A 118 14.32 15.30 8.52
N GLU A 119 15.35 15.11 9.33
CA GLU A 119 16.74 14.94 8.88
C GLU A 119 16.94 13.68 8.03
N VAL A 120 16.13 12.63 8.25
CA VAL A 120 16.18 11.40 7.45
C VAL A 120 15.86 11.69 5.97
N PHE A 121 15.07 12.73 5.69
CA PHE A 121 14.79 13.15 4.31
C PHE A 121 15.95 13.86 3.63
N TRP A 122 17.02 14.24 4.33
CA TRP A 122 18.21 14.83 3.71
C TRP A 122 19.15 13.78 3.10
N SER A 123 18.97 12.50 3.46
CA SER A 123 19.68 11.38 2.84
C SER A 123 19.22 11.12 1.40
N LEU A 124 20.09 10.48 0.60
CA LEU A 124 19.71 9.90 -0.69
C LEU A 124 18.77 8.69 -0.50
N ALA A 125 18.93 7.96 0.61
CA ALA A 125 17.98 6.94 1.04
C ALA A 125 16.82 7.60 1.80
N LYS A 126 15.69 7.80 1.11
CA LYS A 126 14.48 8.35 1.72
C LYS A 126 13.87 7.35 2.69
N PRO A 127 13.18 7.82 3.76
CA PRO A 127 12.46 6.91 4.63
C PRO A 127 11.38 6.17 3.84
N PRO A 128 11.02 4.94 4.24
CA PRO A 128 9.90 4.24 3.63
C PRO A 128 8.64 5.11 3.71
N MET A 129 7.81 5.08 2.66
CA MET A 129 6.52 5.79 2.66
C MET A 129 5.44 5.03 3.46
N HIS A 130 5.67 3.75 3.70
CA HIS A 130 4.84 2.87 4.51
C HIS A 130 5.66 1.67 4.97
N VAL A 131 5.22 1.03 6.05
CA VAL A 131 5.86 -0.13 6.67
C VAL A 131 4.78 -1.16 6.98
N ASP A 132 4.98 -2.39 6.54
CA ASP A 132 4.20 -3.57 6.93
C ASP A 132 4.96 -4.28 8.04
N GLY A 133 4.45 -4.20 9.27
CA GLY A 133 5.21 -4.42 10.48
C GLY A 133 5.17 -3.22 11.43
N PRO A 134 5.81 -3.33 12.61
CA PRO A 134 6.82 -4.35 12.94
C PRO A 134 6.22 -5.60 13.65
N ASP A 135 4.93 -5.57 13.98
CA ASP A 135 4.19 -6.68 14.56
C ASP A 135 3.18 -7.22 13.52
N PRO A 136 2.73 -8.49 13.61
CA PRO A 136 1.74 -9.03 12.68
C PRO A 136 0.45 -8.20 12.66
N GLU A 137 -0.18 -8.06 11.50
CA GLU A 137 -1.41 -7.28 11.27
C GLU A 137 -1.25 -5.76 11.50
N TRP A 138 -0.03 -5.28 11.74
CA TRP A 138 0.30 -3.86 11.84
C TRP A 138 0.80 -3.30 10.51
N PHE A 139 0.22 -2.20 10.05
CA PHE A 139 0.70 -1.49 8.87
C PHE A 139 0.65 0.01 9.11
N SER A 140 1.71 0.73 8.79
CA SER A 140 1.77 2.18 9.02
C SER A 140 2.16 2.96 7.79
N TRP A 141 1.63 4.17 7.65
CA TRP A 141 2.07 5.14 6.66
C TRP A 141 2.97 6.19 7.31
N GLU A 142 3.95 6.66 6.55
CA GLU A 142 4.62 7.92 6.85
C GLU A 142 3.59 9.08 6.71
N VAL A 143 3.64 10.08 7.58
CA VAL A 143 2.63 11.14 7.69
C VAL A 143 2.34 11.91 6.40
N GLU A 144 3.35 12.17 5.57
CA GLU A 144 3.17 12.85 4.28
C GLU A 144 2.43 11.95 3.30
N ARG A 145 2.82 10.67 3.23
CA ARG A 145 2.11 9.69 2.41
C ARG A 145 0.68 9.51 2.89
N PHE A 146 0.47 9.53 4.20
CA PHE A 146 -0.85 9.47 4.79
C PHE A 146 -1.71 10.66 4.34
N CYS A 147 -1.19 11.88 4.48
CA CYS A 147 -1.90 13.09 4.08
C CYS A 147 -2.21 13.10 2.57
N GLU A 148 -1.25 12.75 1.72
CA GLU A 148 -1.41 12.71 0.26
C GLU A 148 -2.57 11.79 -0.16
N LEU A 149 -2.62 10.59 0.41
CA LEU A 149 -3.63 9.60 0.08
C LEU A 149 -5.00 9.92 0.73
N ALA A 150 -5.01 10.48 1.94
CA ALA A 150 -6.23 10.92 2.61
C ALA A 150 -6.90 12.09 1.87
N LEU A 151 -6.13 13.05 1.36
CA LEU A 151 -6.62 14.13 0.50
C LEU A 151 -7.26 13.61 -0.80
N LYS A 152 -6.86 12.44 -1.28
CA LYS A 152 -7.48 11.75 -2.44
C LYS A 152 -8.72 10.93 -2.05
N ALA A 153 -9.25 11.15 -0.84
CA ALA A 153 -10.39 10.45 -0.26
C ALA A 153 -10.22 8.91 -0.20
N ASN A 154 -9.00 8.43 0.03
CA ASN A 154 -8.76 6.98 0.13
C ASN A 154 -9.40 6.41 1.41
N PRO A 155 -10.35 5.45 1.31
CA PRO A 155 -11.07 4.91 2.46
C PRO A 155 -10.15 4.30 3.51
N ASN A 156 -9.10 3.61 3.10
CA ASN A 156 -8.19 2.93 4.02
C ASN A 156 -7.47 3.89 4.98
N LEU A 157 -7.36 5.17 4.62
CA LEU A 157 -6.72 6.19 5.43
C LEU A 157 -7.75 7.02 6.18
N LEU A 158 -8.83 7.41 5.51
CA LEU A 158 -9.89 8.17 6.16
C LEU A 158 -10.51 7.39 7.33
N GLU A 159 -10.72 6.08 7.16
CA GLU A 159 -11.30 5.23 8.21
C GLU A 159 -10.40 5.11 9.45
N VAL A 160 -9.08 5.25 9.31
CA VAL A 160 -8.12 5.23 10.43
C VAL A 160 -8.40 6.38 11.41
N LEU A 161 -8.62 7.59 10.89
CA LEU A 161 -8.92 8.78 11.70
C LEU A 161 -10.33 8.77 12.31
N HIS A 162 -11.20 7.86 11.86
CA HIS A 162 -12.59 7.77 12.29
C HIS A 162 -12.88 6.46 13.02
N SER A 163 -11.86 5.63 13.25
CA SER A 163 -12.02 4.41 14.04
C SER A 163 -12.25 4.75 15.51
N PRO A 164 -13.22 4.10 16.18
CA PRO A 164 -13.42 4.27 17.62
C PRO A 164 -12.39 3.49 18.46
N LEU A 165 -11.60 2.62 17.85
CA LEU A 165 -10.69 1.70 18.53
C LEU A 165 -9.25 2.23 18.48
N VAL A 166 -8.98 3.33 19.20
CA VAL A 166 -7.66 3.97 19.25
C VAL A 166 -6.66 3.10 20.02
N VAL A 167 -5.50 2.84 19.42
CA VAL A 167 -4.40 2.06 20.02
C VAL A 167 -3.32 2.99 20.58
N ARG A 168 -2.98 4.05 19.85
CA ARG A 168 -1.99 5.05 20.25
C ARG A 168 -2.41 6.42 19.76
N GLN A 169 -2.24 7.42 20.61
CA GLN A 169 -2.45 8.82 20.24
C GLN A 169 -1.50 9.69 21.07
N THR A 170 -0.56 10.36 20.40
CA THR A 170 0.31 11.38 21.01
C THR A 170 -0.30 12.77 20.80
N PRO A 171 0.21 13.85 21.41
CA PRO A 171 -0.26 15.21 21.13
C PRO A 171 -0.24 15.56 19.63
N LEU A 172 0.78 15.10 18.89
CA LEU A 172 0.83 15.28 17.44
C LEU A 172 -0.23 14.45 16.70
N GLY A 173 -0.57 13.27 17.22
CA GLY A 173 -1.68 12.45 16.74
C GLY A 173 -3.05 13.09 17.03
N GLU A 174 -3.21 13.80 18.14
CA GLU A 174 -4.41 14.59 18.43
C GLU A 174 -4.62 15.68 17.38
N GLU A 175 -3.56 16.44 17.05
CA GLU A 175 -3.62 17.45 15.97
C GLU A 175 -4.05 16.82 14.63
N LEU A 176 -3.52 15.64 14.28
CA LEU A 176 -3.90 14.92 13.06
C LEU A 176 -5.38 14.50 13.07
N VAL A 177 -5.88 14.01 14.21
CA VAL A 177 -7.29 13.62 14.36
C VAL A 177 -8.20 14.85 14.30
N GLU A 178 -7.81 15.99 14.86
CA GLU A 178 -8.55 17.26 14.72
C GLU A 178 -8.59 17.76 13.28
N LEU A 179 -7.55 17.45 12.50
CA LEU A 179 -7.46 17.76 11.07
C LEU A 179 -8.39 16.88 10.20
N ARG A 180 -9.02 15.82 10.74
CA ARG A 180 -9.78 14.82 9.96
C ARG A 180 -10.82 15.41 9.00
N GLN A 181 -11.48 16.50 9.40
CA GLN A 181 -12.49 17.17 8.57
C GLN A 181 -11.90 17.87 7.34
N ALA A 182 -10.64 18.30 7.40
CA ALA A 182 -9.95 18.92 6.26
C ALA A 182 -9.73 17.95 5.09
N PHE A 183 -9.73 16.64 5.35
CA PHE A 183 -9.60 15.62 4.30
C PHE A 183 -10.93 15.28 3.60
N LEU A 184 -12.08 15.61 4.21
CA LEU A 184 -13.39 15.22 3.70
C LEU A 184 -13.86 16.18 2.60
N SER A 185 -14.30 15.62 1.48
CA SER A 185 -14.78 16.39 0.32
C SER A 185 -15.66 15.53 -0.58
N GLN A 186 -16.25 16.17 -1.60
CA GLN A 186 -17.04 15.50 -2.64
C GLN A 186 -16.23 14.49 -3.47
N LEU A 187 -14.88 14.54 -3.44
CA LEU A 187 -14.03 13.52 -4.06
C LEU A 187 -14.35 12.10 -3.55
N ALA A 188 -14.87 11.96 -2.34
CA ALA A 188 -15.32 10.68 -1.80
C ALA A 188 -16.35 9.99 -2.71
N TYR A 189 -17.23 10.73 -3.39
CA TYR A 189 -18.17 10.17 -4.35
C TYR A 189 -17.42 9.41 -5.46
N GLN A 190 -16.48 10.07 -6.14
CA GLN A 190 -15.74 9.47 -7.24
C GLN A 190 -14.87 8.30 -6.76
N THR A 191 -14.14 8.48 -5.66
CA THR A 191 -13.21 7.46 -5.15
C THR A 191 -13.95 6.20 -4.72
N TYR A 192 -15.03 6.31 -3.96
CA TYR A 192 -15.77 5.15 -3.44
C TYR A 192 -16.64 4.52 -4.53
N SER A 193 -17.47 5.33 -5.22
CA SER A 193 -18.39 4.84 -6.26
C SER A 193 -17.62 4.23 -7.44
N GLY A 194 -16.57 4.92 -7.91
CA GLY A 194 -15.74 4.46 -9.01
C GLY A 194 -14.97 3.18 -8.70
N TYR A 195 -14.40 3.08 -7.49
CA TYR A 195 -13.74 1.85 -7.05
C TYR A 195 -14.73 0.68 -7.00
N VAL A 196 -15.88 0.85 -6.34
CA VAL A 196 -16.90 -0.20 -6.21
C VAL A 196 -17.40 -0.65 -7.59
N LEU A 197 -17.69 0.28 -8.50
CA LEU A 197 -18.10 -0.04 -9.87
C LEU A 197 -17.05 -0.89 -10.59
N SER A 198 -15.77 -0.53 -10.49
CA SER A 198 -14.68 -1.27 -11.12
C SER A 198 -14.53 -2.70 -10.57
N GLN A 199 -14.72 -2.89 -9.26
CA GLN A 199 -14.60 -4.19 -8.61
C GLN A 199 -15.81 -5.07 -8.87
N PHE A 200 -17.02 -4.50 -8.91
CA PHE A 200 -18.23 -5.27 -9.26
C PHE A 200 -18.18 -5.82 -10.68
N LYS A 201 -17.70 -5.03 -11.66
CA LYS A 201 -17.50 -5.53 -13.04
C LYS A 201 -16.58 -6.74 -13.09
N LYS A 202 -15.52 -6.77 -12.27
CA LYS A 202 -14.61 -7.92 -12.16
C LYS A 202 -15.28 -9.10 -11.49
N LEU A 203 -16.00 -8.87 -10.38
CA LEU A 203 -16.72 -9.91 -9.66
C LEU A 203 -17.82 -10.57 -10.49
N GLU A 204 -18.53 -9.81 -11.34
CA GLU A 204 -19.51 -10.36 -12.28
C GLU A 204 -18.86 -11.28 -13.31
N ALA A 205 -17.70 -10.88 -13.85
CA ALA A 205 -16.96 -11.70 -14.80
C ALA A 205 -16.46 -13.00 -14.14
N ASP A 206 -15.91 -12.90 -12.93
CA ASP A 206 -15.47 -14.06 -12.15
C ASP A 206 -16.65 -14.96 -11.77
N PHE A 207 -17.80 -14.40 -11.38
CA PHE A 207 -19.01 -15.15 -11.05
C PHE A 207 -19.53 -15.97 -12.24
N ARG A 208 -19.54 -15.38 -13.45
CA ARG A 208 -19.93 -16.10 -14.68
C ARG A 208 -18.98 -17.25 -15.02
N ARG A 209 -17.70 -17.13 -14.65
CA ARG A 209 -16.68 -18.15 -14.90
C ARG A 209 -16.69 -19.26 -13.85
N ASP A 210 -16.74 -18.88 -12.58
CA ASP A 210 -16.44 -19.77 -11.44
C ASP A 210 -17.70 -20.17 -10.64
N GLY A 211 -18.88 -19.61 -10.96
CA GLY A 211 -20.17 -19.97 -10.36
C GLY A 211 -20.44 -19.41 -8.94
N ALA A 212 -19.44 -18.82 -8.28
CA ALA A 212 -19.60 -18.16 -6.98
C ALA A 212 -18.67 -16.95 -6.83
N PRO A 213 -19.14 -15.79 -6.32
CA PRO A 213 -18.28 -14.63 -6.10
C PRO A 213 -17.54 -14.77 -4.77
N LYS A 214 -16.48 -13.98 -4.59
CA LYS A 214 -15.81 -13.85 -3.29
C LYS A 214 -16.68 -13.02 -2.33
N TRP A 215 -17.58 -13.68 -1.59
CA TRP A 215 -18.59 -13.02 -0.74
C TRP A 215 -18.05 -12.04 0.30
N LYS A 216 -16.89 -12.31 0.93
CA LYS A 216 -16.20 -11.35 1.82
C LYS A 216 -15.89 -10.04 1.09
N HIS A 217 -15.47 -10.12 -0.17
CA HIS A 217 -15.16 -8.95 -0.99
C HIS A 217 -16.43 -8.20 -1.39
N VAL A 218 -17.48 -8.91 -1.83
CA VAL A 218 -18.80 -8.32 -2.16
C VAL A 218 -19.35 -7.52 -0.98
N MET A 219 -19.36 -8.11 0.22
CA MET A 219 -19.78 -7.44 1.45
C MET A 219 -19.00 -6.15 1.69
N HIS A 220 -17.66 -6.19 1.55
CA HIS A 220 -16.82 -5.02 1.77
C HIS A 220 -17.11 -3.87 0.78
N LEU A 221 -17.44 -4.19 -0.48
CA LEU A 221 -17.81 -3.17 -1.46
C LEU A 221 -19.15 -2.50 -1.13
N ILE A 222 -20.14 -3.26 -0.67
CA ILE A 222 -21.42 -2.69 -0.20
C ILE A 222 -21.20 -1.81 1.04
N ARG A 223 -20.36 -2.26 1.98
CA ARG A 223 -19.97 -1.47 3.16
C ARG A 223 -19.35 -0.13 2.76
N LEU A 224 -18.47 -0.11 1.76
CA LEU A 224 -17.89 1.15 1.25
C LEU A 224 -18.97 2.10 0.73
N LEU A 225 -19.98 1.62 -0.01
CA LEU A 225 -21.08 2.46 -0.48
C LEU A 225 -21.91 3.03 0.70
N LEU A 226 -22.14 2.24 1.75
CA LEU A 226 -22.84 2.71 2.96
C LEU A 226 -22.06 3.83 3.69
N ALA A 227 -20.74 3.67 3.82
CA ALA A 227 -19.86 4.68 4.40
C ALA A 227 -19.87 5.97 3.54
N ALA A 228 -19.73 5.84 2.22
CA ALA A 228 -19.79 6.97 1.30
C ALA A 228 -21.13 7.70 1.34
N ARG A 229 -22.25 6.97 1.48
CA ARG A 229 -23.59 7.56 1.59
C ARG A 229 -23.70 8.44 2.82
N THR A 230 -23.31 7.91 3.97
CA THR A 230 -23.36 8.64 5.23
C THR A 230 -22.45 9.86 5.17
N LEU A 231 -21.24 9.70 4.61
CA LEU A 231 -20.31 10.80 4.41
C LEU A 231 -20.89 11.92 3.53
N LEU A 232 -21.43 11.59 2.36
CA LEU A 232 -22.00 12.58 1.46
C LEU A 232 -23.28 13.21 2.02
N ALA A 233 -24.14 12.44 2.68
CA ALA A 233 -25.41 12.93 3.20
C ALA A 233 -25.24 13.80 4.46
N GLU A 234 -24.31 13.45 5.35
CA GLU A 234 -24.21 14.03 6.70
C GLU A 234 -22.89 14.79 6.94
N GLY A 235 -21.93 14.72 6.02
CA GLY A 235 -20.59 15.28 6.20
C GLY A 235 -19.75 14.52 7.23
N LYS A 236 -20.15 13.29 7.60
CA LYS A 236 -19.50 12.48 8.64
C LYS A 236 -19.11 11.11 8.10
N LEU A 237 -17.84 10.75 8.24
CA LEU A 237 -17.42 9.37 7.98
C LEU A 237 -17.68 8.51 9.21
N VAL A 238 -18.61 7.56 9.08
CA VAL A 238 -18.94 6.57 10.11
C VAL A 238 -18.40 5.22 9.68
N VAL A 239 -17.57 4.63 10.53
CA VAL A 239 -16.86 3.36 10.26
C VAL A 239 -17.74 2.15 10.62
N ASP A 240 -18.48 2.24 11.73
CA ASP A 240 -19.41 1.20 12.17
C ASP A 240 -20.63 1.11 11.23
N VAL A 241 -21.01 -0.12 10.86
CA VAL A 241 -22.11 -0.36 9.90
C VAL A 241 -23.51 -0.32 10.54
N GLY A 242 -23.59 -0.33 11.87
CA GLY A 242 -24.80 -0.22 12.67
C GLY A 242 -25.88 -1.21 12.24
N GLN A 243 -27.07 -0.68 11.94
CA GLN A 243 -28.25 -1.46 11.52
C GLN A 243 -28.02 -2.34 10.28
N HIS A 244 -26.97 -2.09 9.49
CA HIS A 244 -26.67 -2.87 8.30
C HIS A 244 -25.85 -4.14 8.60
N ARG A 245 -25.42 -4.36 9.85
CA ARG A 245 -24.57 -5.48 10.27
C ARG A 245 -25.10 -6.84 9.80
N GLU A 246 -26.32 -7.19 10.18
CA GLU A 246 -26.87 -8.52 9.86
C GLU A 246 -27.00 -8.75 8.35
N ARG A 247 -27.41 -7.72 7.61
CA ARG A 247 -27.52 -7.80 6.14
C ARG A 247 -26.15 -7.98 5.48
N LEU A 248 -25.12 -7.28 5.96
CA LEU A 248 -23.75 -7.44 5.47
C LEU A 248 -23.18 -8.82 5.81
N LEU A 249 -23.46 -9.34 7.01
CA LEU A 249 -23.02 -10.69 7.40
C LEU A 249 -23.74 -11.78 6.58
N ALA A 250 -25.01 -11.61 6.25
CA ALA A 250 -25.73 -12.50 5.33
C ALA A 250 -25.08 -12.54 3.94
N ILE A 251 -24.64 -11.38 3.42
CA ILE A 251 -23.85 -11.32 2.17
C ILE A 251 -22.53 -12.06 2.34
N LYS A 252 -21.79 -11.83 3.43
CA LYS A 252 -20.50 -12.50 3.70
C LYS A 252 -20.63 -14.03 3.74
N ARG A 253 -21.76 -14.55 4.25
CA ARG A 253 -22.08 -15.99 4.30
C ARG A 253 -22.65 -16.55 2.99
N GLY A 254 -22.93 -15.70 1.99
CA GLY A 254 -23.53 -16.12 0.72
C GLY A 254 -25.02 -16.45 0.81
N GLU A 255 -25.69 -16.02 1.87
CA GLU A 255 -27.14 -16.24 2.09
C GLU A 255 -28.00 -15.26 1.29
N SER A 256 -27.40 -14.18 0.79
CA SER A 256 -28.05 -13.25 -0.12
C SER A 256 -27.83 -13.67 -1.57
N GLY A 257 -28.91 -13.82 -2.34
CA GLY A 257 -28.82 -14.07 -3.77
C GLY A 257 -28.13 -12.90 -4.50
N TRP A 258 -27.30 -13.21 -5.51
CA TRP A 258 -26.62 -12.20 -6.31
C TRP A 258 -27.55 -11.08 -6.83
N PRO A 259 -28.75 -11.38 -7.38
CA PRO A 259 -29.66 -10.33 -7.84
C PRO A 259 -30.09 -9.35 -6.74
N ASP A 260 -30.19 -9.80 -5.50
CA ASP A 260 -30.62 -8.97 -4.37
C ASP A 260 -29.50 -8.03 -3.92
N VAL A 261 -28.26 -8.53 -3.93
CA VAL A 261 -27.07 -7.73 -3.67
C VAL A 261 -26.88 -6.67 -4.74
N GLU A 262 -27.08 -7.03 -6.02
CA GLU A 262 -26.97 -6.10 -7.13
C GLU A 262 -28.04 -5.01 -7.07
N ARG A 263 -29.30 -5.36 -6.78
CA ARG A 263 -30.37 -4.36 -6.55
C ARG A 263 -30.02 -3.41 -5.41
N TRP A 264 -29.46 -3.92 -4.31
CA TRP A 264 -29.05 -3.06 -3.20
C TRP A 264 -27.89 -2.13 -3.58
N ARG A 265 -26.87 -2.65 -4.29
CA ARG A 265 -25.77 -1.85 -4.81
C ARG A 265 -26.27 -0.70 -5.68
N LEU A 266 -27.17 -0.97 -6.62
CA LEU A 266 -27.74 0.04 -7.51
C LEU A 266 -28.53 1.11 -6.73
N SER A 267 -29.38 0.68 -5.78
CA SER A 267 -30.08 1.61 -4.87
C SER A 267 -29.11 2.51 -4.10
N LEU A 268 -28.00 1.96 -3.60
CA LEU A 268 -26.98 2.74 -2.90
C LEU A 268 -26.29 3.75 -3.82
N HIS A 269 -26.01 3.41 -5.09
CA HIS A 269 -25.48 4.39 -6.04
C HIS A 269 -26.45 5.55 -6.28
N GLU A 270 -27.74 5.27 -6.45
CA GLU A 270 -28.74 6.34 -6.58
C GLU A 270 -28.85 7.19 -5.31
N GLU A 271 -28.70 6.58 -4.13
CA GLU A 271 -28.60 7.32 -2.86
C GLU A 271 -27.36 8.22 -2.82
N LEU A 272 -26.21 7.76 -3.31
CA LEU A 272 -24.99 8.57 -3.44
C LEU A 272 -25.21 9.76 -4.39
N ASP A 273 -25.85 9.54 -5.54
CA ASP A 273 -26.14 10.60 -6.52
C ASP A 273 -27.03 11.69 -5.91
N ARG A 274 -28.09 11.28 -5.19
CA ARG A 274 -28.98 12.19 -4.48
C ARG A 274 -28.27 12.93 -3.33
N ALA A 275 -27.40 12.24 -2.60
CA ALA A 275 -26.63 12.83 -1.51
C ALA A 275 -25.62 13.87 -2.03
N LEU A 276 -24.89 13.55 -3.11
CA LEU A 276 -23.94 14.46 -3.74
C LEU A 276 -24.61 15.77 -4.18
N ALA A 277 -25.82 15.70 -4.74
CA ALA A 277 -26.56 16.89 -5.19
C ALA A 277 -26.95 17.86 -4.05
N ARG A 278 -26.90 17.42 -2.78
CA ARG A 278 -27.36 18.19 -1.61
C ARG A 278 -26.31 18.29 -0.49
N THR A 279 -25.12 17.74 -0.73
CA THR A 279 -24.09 17.61 0.31
C THR A 279 -23.57 18.97 0.76
N VAL A 280 -23.24 19.05 2.05
CA VAL A 280 -22.54 20.21 2.64
C VAL A 280 -21.01 20.10 2.50
N LEU A 281 -20.50 18.96 2.03
CA LEU A 281 -19.06 18.77 1.85
C LEU A 281 -18.52 19.70 0.75
N PRO A 282 -17.31 20.25 0.92
CA PRO A 282 -16.68 21.06 -0.12
C PRO A 282 -16.33 20.19 -1.35
N ALA A 283 -16.26 20.82 -2.52
CA ALA A 283 -15.91 20.13 -3.77
C ALA A 283 -14.53 19.45 -3.70
N THR A 284 -13.57 20.10 -3.03
CA THR A 284 -12.20 19.62 -2.83
C THR A 284 -11.84 19.67 -1.34
N PRO A 285 -10.90 18.83 -0.86
CA PRO A 285 -10.44 18.90 0.51
C PRO A 285 -9.65 20.19 0.78
N ASP A 286 -9.45 20.52 2.05
CA ASP A 286 -8.65 21.67 2.49
C ASP A 286 -7.15 21.33 2.48
N VAL A 287 -6.60 21.32 1.26
CA VAL A 287 -5.18 21.05 1.00
C VAL A 287 -4.29 22.06 1.72
N GLY A 288 -4.70 23.33 1.78
CA GLY A 288 -3.91 24.40 2.39
C GLY A 288 -3.69 24.18 3.89
N ARG A 289 -4.76 23.82 4.62
CA ARG A 289 -4.67 23.52 6.05
C ARG A 289 -3.84 22.27 6.32
N VAL A 290 -3.98 21.24 5.49
CA VAL A 290 -3.21 19.99 5.62
C VAL A 290 -1.72 20.21 5.32
N ASP A 291 -1.38 20.93 4.25
CA ASP A 291 0.01 21.27 3.92
C ASP A 291 0.65 22.17 4.99
N ALA A 292 -0.08 23.17 5.50
CA ALA A 292 0.40 24.03 6.58
C ALA A 292 0.70 23.22 7.86
N TRP A 293 -0.19 22.29 8.22
CA TRP A 293 0.04 21.39 9.35
C TRP A 293 1.25 20.49 9.12
N LEU A 294 1.35 19.83 7.96
CA LEU A 294 2.48 18.96 7.62
C LEU A 294 3.82 19.72 7.65
N ARG A 295 3.87 20.94 7.11
CA ARG A 295 5.06 21.81 7.20
C ARG A 295 5.43 22.13 8.64
N SER A 296 4.44 22.39 9.50
CA SER A 296 4.67 22.62 10.94
C SER A 296 5.26 21.37 11.60
N VAL A 297 4.69 20.19 11.32
CA VAL A 297 5.23 18.90 11.76
C VAL A 297 6.69 18.75 11.36
N ARG A 298 7.00 18.94 10.06
CA ARG A 298 8.38 18.83 9.56
C ARG A 298 9.34 19.80 10.26
N LYS A 299 8.92 21.03 10.56
CA LYS A 299 9.76 21.99 11.29
C LYS A 299 10.04 21.56 12.73
N ARG A 300 9.04 21.02 13.42
CA ARG A 300 9.16 20.53 14.81
C ARG A 300 9.93 19.21 14.93
N SER A 301 10.00 18.44 13.83
CA SER A 301 10.72 17.16 13.76
C SER A 301 12.16 17.28 13.25
N ILE A 302 12.67 18.50 13.05
CA ILE A 302 14.12 18.75 12.96
C ILE A 302 14.65 18.62 14.39
N GLY A 303 15.67 17.80 14.62
CA GLY A 303 16.23 17.66 15.97
C GLY A 303 16.74 19.01 16.47
N ASP A 304 16.66 19.25 17.79
CA ASP A 304 17.55 20.23 18.39
C ASP A 304 18.97 19.67 18.23
N ALA A 305 19.71 20.21 17.26
CA ALA A 305 21.10 19.85 16.98
C ALA A 305 22.02 20.11 18.17
#